data_AF-A0A7X3G536-F1
#
_entry.id   AF-A0A7X3G536-F1
#
_cell.length_a   1.000
_cell.length_b   1.000
_cell.length_c   1.000
_cell.angle_alpha   90.00
_cell.angle_beta   90.00
_cell.angle_gamma   90.00
#
_symmetry.space_group_name_H-M   'P 1'
#
loop_
_entity.id
_entity.type
_entity.pdbx_description
1 polymer ?
#
loop_
_entity_poly.entity_id
_entity_poly.type
_entity_poly.pdbx_seq_one_letter_code
_entity_poly.pdbx_strand_id
1 'polypeptide(L)'
;MNAARRTCLAFALAAASAAPYAAGPGPDNDMDAATALSDTNSRAMRGREIVPPGVILNLKGKQRNLVWQGSYIVNTSGCIDCHTHPTYSPGGDPFQGQPERVNAEQYMSGGRQFGPFTAPNLTPDNAGRPAGLTREEFVRTLRTGHNPHDPAGEILQVMPWPAVGKMTTRDLYAIYEYLRAIPSLPDNPNPGP
;
A
#
# COMPACT_ATOMS: atom_id res chain seq x y z
N MET A 1 -48.05 61.32 -31.63
CA MET A 1 -48.67 61.64 -30.33
C MET A 1 -48.90 60.35 -29.57
N ASN A 2 -48.01 59.98 -28.65
CA ASN A 2 -48.32 59.71 -27.24
C ASN A 2 -47.07 59.14 -26.54
N ALA A 3 -46.68 59.84 -25.48
CA ALA A 3 -45.62 59.48 -24.57
C ALA A 3 -46.17 58.49 -23.52
N ALA A 4 -45.34 57.52 -23.10
CA ALA A 4 -45.53 56.84 -21.83
C ALA A 4 -44.16 56.56 -21.19
N ARG A 5 -44.09 56.96 -19.91
CA ARG A 5 -42.91 57.17 -19.08
C ARG A 5 -42.07 55.91 -18.87
N ARG A 6 -40.75 56.08 -18.89
CA ARG A 6 -39.76 55.10 -18.41
C ARG A 6 -39.61 55.27 -16.90
N THR A 7 -39.98 54.25 -16.14
CA THR A 7 -39.75 54.16 -14.69
C THR A 7 -38.50 53.30 -14.46
N CYS A 8 -37.51 53.86 -13.78
CA CYS A 8 -36.35 53.11 -13.26
C CYS A 8 -36.81 52.17 -12.15
N LEU A 9 -36.58 50.86 -12.30
CA LEU A 9 -36.43 49.94 -11.18
C LEU A 9 -35.04 49.31 -11.26
N ALA A 10 -34.28 49.48 -10.19
CA ALA A 10 -32.97 48.89 -9.97
C ALA A 10 -33.10 47.64 -9.08
N PHE A 11 -32.10 46.76 -9.19
CA PHE A 11 -31.78 45.58 -8.36
C PHE A 11 -32.74 44.38 -8.48
N ALA A 12 -32.29 43.12 -8.59
CA ALA A 12 -31.01 42.52 -8.28
C ALA A 12 -30.71 41.33 -9.23
N LEU A 13 -29.43 41.18 -9.62
CA LEU A 13 -28.92 39.96 -10.23
C LEU A 13 -28.90 38.85 -9.16
N ALA A 14 -29.64 37.76 -9.39
CA ALA A 14 -29.43 36.51 -8.69
C ALA A 14 -28.18 35.83 -9.27
N ALA A 15 -27.04 35.98 -8.59
CA ALA A 15 -25.85 35.17 -8.88
C ALA A 15 -26.03 33.78 -8.26
N ALA A 16 -26.07 32.75 -9.11
CA ALA A 16 -25.98 31.37 -8.68
C ALA A 16 -24.61 31.14 -8.02
N SER A 17 -24.61 30.83 -6.72
CA SER A 17 -23.42 30.45 -5.98
C SER A 17 -22.97 29.04 -6.40
N ALA A 18 -21.99 28.97 -7.30
CA ALA A 18 -21.15 27.79 -7.42
C ALA A 18 -20.28 27.73 -6.15
N ALA A 19 -20.56 26.77 -5.27
CA ALA A 19 -19.67 26.47 -4.16
C ALA A 19 -18.30 26.03 -4.74
N PRO A 20 -17.17 26.60 -4.28
CA PRO A 20 -15.88 26.08 -4.68
C PRO A 20 -15.73 24.68 -4.08
N TYR A 21 -15.59 23.69 -4.96
CA TYR A 21 -15.04 22.40 -4.60
C TYR A 21 -13.69 22.68 -3.94
N ALA A 22 -13.57 22.41 -2.65
CA ALA A 22 -12.31 22.56 -1.93
C ALA A 22 -11.27 21.69 -2.62
N ALA A 23 -10.28 22.35 -3.24
CA ALA A 23 -9.11 21.68 -3.79
C ALA A 23 -8.43 20.92 -2.64
N GLY A 24 -8.38 19.59 -2.74
CA GLY A 24 -7.52 18.77 -1.91
C GLY A 24 -6.05 19.19 -2.12
N PRO A 25 -5.17 18.94 -1.14
CA PRO A 25 -3.78 19.37 -1.24
C PRO A 25 -3.15 18.73 -2.49
N GLY A 26 -2.66 19.60 -3.37
CA GLY A 26 -1.83 19.25 -4.52
C GLY A 26 -0.46 18.70 -4.08
N PRO A 27 0.41 18.34 -5.04
CA PRO A 27 1.55 17.49 -4.79
C PRO A 27 2.59 18.23 -3.94
N ASP A 28 2.80 17.73 -2.73
CA ASP A 28 3.91 18.09 -1.85
C ASP A 28 5.22 17.51 -2.41
N ASN A 29 5.70 18.14 -3.48
CA ASN A 29 7.09 18.12 -3.91
C ASN A 29 7.89 19.08 -3.03
N ASP A 30 8.09 18.76 -1.76
CA ASP A 30 9.07 19.45 -0.91
C ASP A 30 9.71 18.42 0.03
N MET A 31 10.66 17.66 -0.50
CA MET A 31 11.63 16.94 0.32
C MET A 31 13.01 17.20 -0.27
N ASP A 32 13.62 18.30 0.18
CA ASP A 32 15.05 18.54 0.05
C ASP A 32 15.81 17.28 0.46
N ALA A 33 16.64 16.79 -0.46
CA ALA A 33 17.44 15.58 -0.29
C ALA A 33 18.45 15.64 0.88
N ALA A 34 18.58 16.79 1.55
CA ALA A 34 19.51 17.04 2.63
C ALA A 34 18.94 16.82 4.05
N THR A 35 17.62 16.80 4.25
CA THR A 35 17.01 16.67 5.59
C THR A 35 16.58 15.23 5.95
N ALA A 36 16.68 14.29 5.01
CA ALA A 36 16.27 12.90 5.22
C ALA A 36 17.29 12.02 5.98
N LEU A 37 18.43 12.57 6.44
CA LEU A 37 19.57 11.78 6.93
C LEU A 37 19.87 11.88 8.43
N SER A 38 19.03 12.51 9.26
CA SER A 38 19.29 12.58 10.71
C SER A 38 18.16 12.10 11.65
N ASP A 39 17.07 11.53 11.16
CA ASP A 39 16.02 11.03 12.06
C ASP A 39 16.12 9.52 12.27
N THR A 40 16.77 9.14 13.37
CA THR A 40 16.75 7.79 13.95
C THR A 40 15.33 7.30 14.29
N ASN A 41 14.31 8.17 14.27
CA ASN A 41 12.90 7.81 14.42
C ASN A 41 12.11 7.75 13.10
N SER A 42 12.75 7.97 11.95
CA SER A 42 12.04 7.91 10.67
C SER A 42 11.47 6.51 10.44
N ARG A 43 10.28 6.43 9.83
CA ARG A 43 9.64 5.15 9.46
C ARG A 43 10.58 4.25 8.67
N ALA A 44 11.42 4.84 7.81
CA ALA A 44 12.42 4.10 7.05
C ALA A 44 13.50 3.46 7.94
N MET A 45 14.02 4.16 8.96
CA MET A 45 14.99 3.56 9.88
C MET A 45 14.39 2.38 10.64
N ARG A 46 13.17 2.52 11.17
CA ARG A 46 12.43 1.41 11.81
C ARG A 46 12.13 0.28 10.84
N GLY A 47 11.74 0.60 9.62
CA GLY A 47 11.49 -0.37 8.57
C GLY A 47 12.68 -1.26 8.27
N ARG A 48 13.91 -0.73 8.36
CA ARG A 48 15.13 -1.54 8.23
C ARG A 48 15.29 -2.53 9.39
N GLU A 49 14.92 -2.15 10.61
CA GLU A 49 15.07 -2.96 11.83
C GLU A 49 14.04 -4.09 11.92
N ILE A 50 12.83 -3.87 11.39
CA ILE A 50 11.70 -4.81 11.52
C ILE A 50 11.53 -5.76 10.32
N VAL A 51 12.47 -5.78 9.37
CA VAL A 51 12.49 -6.82 8.34
C VAL A 51 12.58 -8.17 9.05
N PRO A 52 11.65 -9.12 8.80
CA PRO A 52 11.68 -10.39 9.52
C PRO A 52 13.03 -11.12 9.35
N PRO A 53 13.61 -11.66 10.43
CA PRO A 53 14.83 -12.45 10.35
C PRO A 53 14.69 -13.57 9.31
N GLY A 54 15.69 -13.73 8.45
CA GLY A 54 15.69 -14.72 7.36
C GLY A 54 15.16 -14.19 6.02
N VAL A 55 14.49 -13.03 5.98
CA VAL A 55 14.10 -12.38 4.71
C VAL A 55 15.30 -11.63 4.13
N ILE A 56 15.94 -12.22 3.12
CA ILE A 56 17.09 -11.61 2.44
C ILE A 56 16.62 -10.69 1.32
N LEU A 57 16.87 -9.39 1.47
CA LEU A 57 16.43 -8.40 0.49
C LEU A 57 17.43 -8.20 -0.66
N ASN A 58 16.93 -8.20 -1.90
CA ASN A 58 17.65 -7.74 -3.07
C ASN A 58 17.52 -6.21 -3.24
N LEU A 59 18.54 -5.47 -2.83
CA LEU A 59 18.58 -4.01 -2.91
C LEU A 59 19.21 -3.47 -4.21
N LYS A 60 19.67 -4.35 -5.11
CA LYS A 60 20.38 -3.92 -6.33
C LYS A 60 19.44 -3.12 -7.23
N GLY A 61 19.85 -1.89 -7.56
CA GLY A 61 19.06 -0.99 -8.41
C GLY A 61 17.78 -0.45 -7.76
N LYS A 62 17.61 -0.59 -6.44
CA LYS A 62 16.43 -0.13 -5.70
C LYS A 62 16.75 1.08 -4.83
N GLN A 63 15.75 1.93 -4.61
CA GLN A 63 15.86 3.05 -3.68
C GLN A 63 15.74 2.57 -2.24
N ARG A 64 16.87 2.47 -1.54
CA ARG A 64 16.93 1.89 -0.18
C ARG A 64 15.95 2.54 0.80
N ASN A 65 15.88 3.86 0.84
CA ASN A 65 14.95 4.57 1.73
C ASN A 65 13.49 4.17 1.46
N LEU A 66 13.13 4.03 0.18
CA LEU A 66 11.79 3.62 -0.24
C LEU A 66 11.50 2.15 0.13
N VAL A 67 12.48 1.24 -0.04
CA VAL A 67 12.40 -0.15 0.41
C VAL A 67 12.16 -0.22 1.92
N TRP A 68 12.91 0.56 2.71
CA TRP A 68 12.76 0.54 4.16
C TRP A 68 11.43 1.13 4.62
N GLN A 69 10.99 2.24 4.03
CA GLN A 69 9.65 2.79 4.28
C GLN A 69 8.55 1.76 3.93
N GLY A 70 8.72 1.02 2.83
CA GLY A 70 7.80 -0.05 2.45
C GLY A 70 7.78 -1.20 3.45
N SER A 71 8.96 -1.61 3.93
CA SER A 71 9.08 -2.63 4.97
C SER A 71 8.34 -2.21 6.24
N TYR A 72 8.49 -0.94 6.64
CA TYR A 72 7.76 -0.41 7.78
C TYR A 72 6.25 -0.58 7.61
N ILE A 73 5.71 -0.14 6.47
CA ILE A 73 4.27 -0.20 6.21
C ILE A 73 3.77 -1.64 6.15
N VAL A 74 4.43 -2.51 5.37
CA VAL A 74 4.00 -3.91 5.20
C VAL A 74 3.98 -4.65 6.54
N ASN A 75 5.00 -4.47 7.38
CA ASN A 75 5.13 -5.19 8.65
C ASN A 75 4.32 -4.61 9.82
N THR A 76 3.76 -3.40 9.68
CA THR A 76 3.03 -2.74 10.79
C THR A 76 1.58 -2.38 10.47
N SER A 77 1.17 -2.44 9.20
CA SER A 77 -0.15 -1.99 8.73
C SER A 77 -1.06 -3.12 8.27
N GLY A 78 -0.85 -4.34 8.79
CA GLY A 78 -1.76 -5.48 8.59
C GLY A 78 -1.67 -6.19 7.24
N CYS A 79 -0.68 -5.88 6.39
CA CYS A 79 -0.50 -6.61 5.12
C CYS A 79 -0.18 -8.09 5.36
N ILE A 80 0.68 -8.36 6.34
CA ILE A 80 1.15 -9.70 6.70
C ILE A 80 0.04 -10.58 7.28
N ASP A 81 -1.02 -9.99 7.83
CA ASP A 81 -2.11 -10.73 8.47
C ASP A 81 -2.88 -11.60 7.46
N CYS A 82 -2.97 -11.16 6.21
CA CYS A 82 -3.65 -11.89 5.14
C CYS A 82 -2.66 -12.50 4.15
N HIS A 83 -1.56 -11.80 3.86
CA HIS A 83 -0.61 -12.23 2.83
C HIS A 83 0.50 -13.14 3.36
N THR A 84 0.32 -13.75 4.54
CA THR A 84 1.27 -14.58 5.29
C THR A 84 2.33 -13.80 6.05
N HIS A 85 2.14 -13.82 7.38
CA HIS A 85 3.14 -13.45 8.38
C HIS A 85 4.14 -14.59 8.54
N PRO A 86 5.42 -14.30 8.83
CA PRO A 86 6.38 -15.33 9.21
C PRO A 86 5.87 -16.13 10.41
N THR A 87 5.86 -17.46 10.33
CA THR A 87 5.50 -18.30 11.47
C THR A 87 6.72 -18.52 12.37
N TYR A 88 6.60 -19.34 13.42
CA TYR A 88 7.76 -19.82 14.16
C TYR A 88 8.24 -21.16 13.62
N SER A 89 9.55 -21.33 13.57
CA SER A 89 10.18 -22.63 13.32
C SER A 89 9.85 -23.61 14.46
N PRO A 90 9.87 -24.93 14.23
CA PRO A 90 9.73 -25.92 15.31
C PRO A 90 10.69 -25.64 16.47
N GLY A 91 10.17 -25.61 17.69
CA GLY A 91 10.94 -25.27 18.90
C GLY A 91 11.29 -23.77 19.03
N GLY A 92 10.63 -22.91 18.25
CA GLY A 92 10.89 -21.48 18.15
C GLY A 92 9.74 -20.56 18.58
N ASP A 93 8.68 -21.10 19.19
CA ASP A 93 7.43 -20.38 19.47
C ASP A 93 7.43 -19.73 20.88
N PRO A 94 7.53 -18.39 20.99
CA PRO A 94 7.52 -17.69 22.28
C PRO A 94 6.20 -17.83 23.02
N PHE A 95 5.08 -18.06 22.33
CA PHE A 95 3.78 -18.32 22.98
C PHE A 95 3.77 -19.64 23.74
N GLN A 96 4.72 -20.53 23.44
CA GLN A 96 4.98 -21.77 24.17
C GLN A 96 6.15 -21.65 25.15
N GLY A 97 6.68 -20.44 25.39
CA GLY A 97 7.83 -20.20 26.25
C GLY A 97 9.18 -20.61 25.65
N GLN A 98 9.25 -20.83 24.33
CA GLN A 98 10.49 -21.20 23.63
C GLN A 98 11.26 -19.94 23.18
N PRO A 99 12.58 -20.03 22.92
CA PRO A 99 13.32 -18.94 22.30
C PRO A 99 12.75 -18.62 20.92
N GLU A 100 12.55 -17.34 20.61
CA GLU A 100 12.01 -16.92 19.32
C GLU A 100 12.89 -17.38 18.16
N ARG A 101 12.30 -18.12 17.22
CA ARG A 101 12.93 -18.46 15.93
C ARG A 101 11.91 -18.31 14.82
N VAL A 102 11.96 -17.20 14.12
CA VAL A 102 11.09 -16.89 12.99
C VAL A 102 11.37 -17.82 11.80
N ASN A 103 10.30 -18.30 11.15
CA ASN A 103 10.32 -18.97 9.86
C ASN A 103 9.83 -18.00 8.77
N ALA A 104 10.75 -17.57 7.91
CA ALA A 104 10.49 -16.65 6.80
C ALA A 104 10.18 -17.33 5.46
N GLU A 105 10.10 -18.67 5.40
CA GLU A 105 9.98 -19.45 4.15
C GLU A 105 8.73 -19.12 3.31
N GLN A 106 7.67 -18.62 3.94
CA GLN A 106 6.39 -18.28 3.28
C GLN A 106 6.02 -16.80 3.46
N TYR A 107 6.98 -15.95 3.85
CA TYR A 107 6.68 -14.54 4.10
C TYR A 107 6.11 -13.85 2.85
N MET A 108 4.95 -13.21 2.97
CA MET A 108 4.23 -12.52 1.89
C MET A 108 3.71 -13.42 0.75
N SER A 109 3.77 -14.76 0.86
CA SER A 109 3.34 -15.69 -0.19
C SER A 109 1.84 -16.02 -0.18
N GLY A 110 1.02 -15.33 0.62
CA GLY A 110 -0.44 -15.38 0.53
C GLY A 110 -1.04 -16.67 1.09
N GLY A 111 -2.18 -17.09 0.55
CA GLY A 111 -2.84 -18.37 0.84
C GLY A 111 -3.99 -18.29 1.85
N ARG A 112 -4.09 -17.25 2.68
CA ARG A 112 -5.16 -17.17 3.69
C ARG A 112 -6.55 -17.18 3.05
N GLN A 113 -7.43 -18.05 3.54
CA GLN A 113 -8.77 -18.28 2.97
C GLN A 113 -9.84 -17.47 3.72
N PHE A 114 -10.76 -16.88 2.96
CA PHE A 114 -11.89 -16.07 3.40
C PHE A 114 -13.14 -16.49 2.63
N GLY A 115 -13.67 -17.69 2.95
CA GLY A 115 -14.75 -18.30 2.18
C GLY A 115 -14.28 -18.62 0.75
N PRO A 116 -14.90 -18.04 -0.30
CA PRO A 116 -14.48 -18.30 -1.69
C PRO A 116 -13.21 -17.53 -2.09
N PHE A 117 -12.73 -16.60 -1.26
CA PHE A 117 -11.58 -15.74 -1.58
C PHE A 117 -10.31 -16.26 -0.93
N THR A 118 -9.19 -16.17 -1.64
CA THR A 118 -7.86 -16.50 -1.12
C THR A 118 -6.95 -15.29 -1.27
N ALA A 119 -6.22 -14.93 -0.22
CA ALA A 119 -5.25 -13.85 -0.28
C ALA A 119 -4.12 -14.21 -1.26
N PRO A 120 -3.81 -13.36 -2.26
CA PRO A 120 -2.80 -13.68 -3.26
C PRO A 120 -1.38 -13.62 -2.68
N ASN A 121 -0.47 -14.31 -3.35
CA ASN A 121 0.97 -14.17 -3.18
C ASN A 121 1.45 -12.80 -3.68
N LEU A 122 2.07 -12.02 -2.80
CA LEU A 122 2.58 -10.68 -3.11
C LEU A 122 4.09 -10.65 -3.38
N THR A 123 4.77 -11.80 -3.29
CA THR A 123 6.18 -11.89 -3.63
C THR A 123 6.38 -11.61 -5.14
N PRO A 124 7.57 -11.16 -5.55
CA PRO A 124 7.77 -10.76 -6.94
C PRO A 124 7.79 -11.98 -7.86
N ASP A 125 7.20 -11.86 -9.05
CA ASP A 125 7.34 -12.85 -10.11
C ASP A 125 8.77 -12.88 -10.71
N ASN A 126 9.00 -13.71 -11.72
CA ASN A 126 10.29 -13.81 -12.42
C ASN A 126 10.74 -12.49 -13.09
N ALA A 127 9.82 -11.59 -13.38
CA ALA A 127 10.09 -10.25 -13.90
C ALA A 127 10.31 -9.22 -12.79
N GLY A 128 10.25 -9.63 -11.52
CA GLY A 128 10.39 -8.73 -10.38
C GLY A 128 9.12 -7.94 -10.08
N ARG A 129 7.92 -8.44 -10.40
CA ARG A 129 6.63 -7.77 -10.18
C ARG A 129 5.84 -8.42 -9.04
N PRO A 130 5.58 -7.71 -7.93
CA PRO A 130 4.72 -8.17 -6.83
C PRO A 130 3.33 -8.54 -7.33
N ALA A 131 2.84 -9.73 -6.99
CA ALA A 131 1.56 -10.26 -7.47
C ALA A 131 1.40 -10.24 -9.01
N GLY A 132 2.51 -10.22 -9.76
CA GLY A 132 2.51 -10.09 -11.22
C GLY A 132 2.17 -8.69 -11.76
N LEU A 133 1.97 -7.69 -10.89
CA LEU A 133 1.53 -6.35 -11.27
C LEU A 133 2.69 -5.39 -11.54
N THR A 134 2.56 -4.56 -12.58
CA THR A 134 3.38 -3.35 -12.70
C THR A 134 3.11 -2.39 -11.53
N ARG A 135 3.99 -1.42 -11.29
CA ARG A 135 3.81 -0.47 -10.18
C ARG A 135 2.50 0.31 -10.32
N GLU A 136 2.20 0.74 -11.54
CA GLU A 136 1.02 1.54 -11.85
C GLU A 136 -0.26 0.71 -11.71
N GLU A 137 -0.25 -0.56 -12.12
CA GLU A 137 -1.36 -1.49 -11.87
C GLU A 137 -1.53 -1.76 -10.37
N PHE A 138 -0.44 -2.05 -9.66
CA PHE A 138 -0.46 -2.29 -8.21
C PHE A 138 -1.08 -1.11 -7.46
N VAL A 139 -0.62 0.12 -7.75
CA VAL A 139 -1.17 1.33 -7.13
C VAL A 139 -2.64 1.54 -7.52
N ARG A 140 -3.02 1.30 -8.77
CA ARG A 140 -4.42 1.37 -9.20
C ARG A 140 -5.28 0.38 -8.41
N THR A 141 -4.86 -0.88 -8.33
CA THR A 141 -5.54 -1.93 -7.57
C THR A 141 -5.75 -1.53 -6.11
N LEU A 142 -4.71 -0.98 -5.45
CA LEU A 142 -4.84 -0.52 -4.07
C LEU A 142 -5.76 0.69 -3.89
N ARG A 143 -5.87 1.57 -4.90
CA ARG A 143 -6.74 2.74 -4.86
C ARG A 143 -8.21 2.40 -5.12
N THR A 144 -8.47 1.44 -5.99
CA THR A 144 -9.83 1.18 -6.51
C THR A 144 -10.42 -0.15 -6.07
N GLY A 145 -9.59 -1.07 -5.56
CA GLY A 145 -9.99 -2.44 -5.28
C GLY A 145 -10.17 -3.29 -6.54
N HIS A 146 -9.85 -2.80 -7.73
CA HIS A 146 -10.00 -3.54 -8.99
C HIS A 146 -8.64 -3.97 -9.54
N ASN A 147 -8.40 -5.28 -9.57
CA ASN A 147 -7.23 -5.87 -10.18
C ASN A 147 -7.44 -5.99 -11.70
N PRO A 148 -6.51 -5.51 -12.55
CA PRO A 148 -6.63 -5.63 -14.01
C PRO A 148 -6.59 -7.07 -14.53
N HIS A 149 -6.17 -8.04 -13.72
CA HIS A 149 -6.13 -9.46 -14.09
C HIS A 149 -7.37 -10.26 -13.64
N ASP A 150 -8.24 -9.65 -12.85
CA ASP A 150 -9.50 -10.27 -12.44
C ASP A 150 -10.61 -9.98 -13.48
N PRO A 151 -11.69 -10.79 -13.52
CA PRO A 151 -12.85 -10.50 -14.35
C PRO A 151 -13.40 -9.08 -14.12
N ALA A 152 -13.90 -8.46 -15.19
CA ALA A 152 -14.40 -7.09 -15.12
C ALA A 152 -15.55 -6.96 -14.10
N GLY A 153 -15.44 -5.98 -13.21
CA GLY A 153 -16.43 -5.72 -12.15
C GLY A 153 -16.11 -6.42 -10.82
N GLU A 154 -15.19 -7.38 -10.80
CA GLU A 154 -14.70 -7.96 -9.55
C GLU A 154 -13.94 -6.92 -8.73
N ILE A 155 -14.15 -6.98 -7.42
CA ILE A 155 -13.55 -6.06 -6.47
C ILE A 155 -12.98 -6.87 -5.30
N LEU A 156 -11.87 -6.41 -4.74
CA LEU A 156 -11.22 -7.06 -3.61
C LEU A 156 -12.06 -6.89 -2.33
N GLN A 157 -13.08 -7.74 -2.17
CA GLN A 157 -14.08 -7.66 -1.08
C GLN A 157 -13.47 -7.80 0.32
N VAL A 158 -12.42 -8.61 0.44
CA VAL A 158 -11.75 -8.90 1.73
C VAL A 158 -10.61 -7.91 2.00
N MET A 159 -9.89 -7.50 0.97
CA MET A 159 -8.74 -6.62 1.14
C MET A 159 -9.22 -5.24 1.59
N PRO A 160 -8.61 -4.63 2.62
CA PRO A 160 -8.98 -3.30 3.10
C PRO A 160 -8.46 -2.16 2.19
N TRP A 161 -8.62 -2.32 0.86
CA TRP A 161 -8.20 -1.34 -0.14
C TRP A 161 -8.80 0.06 0.07
N PRO A 162 -10.01 0.28 0.63
CA PRO A 162 -10.50 1.65 0.86
C PRO A 162 -9.68 2.43 1.89
N ALA A 163 -9.00 1.73 2.80
CA ALA A 163 -8.10 2.33 3.78
C ALA A 163 -6.68 2.45 3.24
N VAL A 164 -6.12 1.37 2.68
CA VAL A 164 -4.78 1.35 2.08
C VAL A 164 -4.70 2.34 0.93
N GLY A 165 -5.72 2.39 0.09
CA GLY A 165 -5.90 3.32 -1.02
C GLY A 165 -6.08 4.78 -0.62
N LYS A 166 -5.95 5.15 0.66
CA LYS A 166 -5.84 6.56 1.11
C LYS A 166 -4.42 6.98 1.46
N MET A 167 -3.46 6.05 1.50
CA MET A 167 -2.05 6.38 1.73
C MET A 167 -1.50 7.33 0.67
N THR A 168 -0.35 7.97 0.92
CA THR A 168 0.30 8.81 -0.10
C THR A 168 0.76 7.94 -1.28
N THR A 169 0.89 8.51 -2.48
CA THR A 169 1.44 7.78 -3.63
C THR A 169 2.86 7.27 -3.33
N ARG A 170 3.64 8.05 -2.57
CA ARG A 170 4.97 7.64 -2.10
C ARG A 170 4.91 6.38 -1.23
N ASP A 171 3.97 6.28 -0.29
CA ASP A 171 3.81 5.09 0.56
C ASP A 171 3.39 3.86 -0.27
N LEU A 172 2.48 4.03 -1.23
CA LEU A 172 2.09 2.93 -2.13
C LEU A 172 3.27 2.46 -2.99
N TYR A 173 4.10 3.38 -3.47
CA TYR A 173 5.35 3.06 -4.14
C TYR A 173 6.37 2.40 -3.20
N ALA A 174 6.39 2.78 -1.93
CA ALA A 174 7.24 2.17 -0.91
C ALA A 174 6.89 0.69 -0.71
N ILE A 175 5.60 0.39 -0.53
CA ILE A 175 5.10 -0.99 -0.45
C ILE A 175 5.56 -1.80 -1.67
N TYR A 176 5.33 -1.27 -2.87
CA TYR A 176 5.72 -1.94 -4.11
C TYR A 176 7.24 -2.19 -4.19
N GLU A 177 8.06 -1.19 -3.86
CA GLU A 177 9.51 -1.29 -3.91
C GLU A 177 10.05 -2.30 -2.90
N TYR A 178 9.44 -2.40 -1.71
CA TYR A 178 9.77 -3.41 -0.71
C TYR A 178 9.38 -4.82 -1.15
N LEU A 179 8.17 -5.03 -1.66
CA LEU A 179 7.73 -6.33 -2.18
C LEU A 179 8.58 -6.78 -3.38
N ARG A 180 9.10 -5.84 -4.16
CA ARG A 180 10.09 -6.17 -5.21
C ARG A 180 11.45 -6.61 -4.69
N ALA A 181 11.76 -6.32 -3.43
CA ALA A 181 13.05 -6.59 -2.81
C ALA A 181 13.07 -7.91 -2.04
N ILE A 182 11.92 -8.44 -1.63
CA ILE A 182 11.85 -9.74 -0.93
C ILE A 182 12.08 -10.91 -1.90
N PRO A 183 12.44 -12.11 -1.40
CA PRO A 183 12.54 -13.31 -2.22
C PRO A 183 11.24 -13.62 -2.96
N SER A 184 11.37 -14.13 -4.18
CA SER A 184 10.27 -14.75 -4.92
C SER A 184 9.97 -16.12 -4.32
N LEU A 185 8.71 -16.38 -4.00
CA LEU A 185 8.27 -17.63 -3.38
C LEU A 185 7.07 -18.21 -4.15
N PRO A 186 6.89 -19.54 -4.18
CA PRO A 186 5.65 -20.13 -4.66
C PRO A 186 4.48 -19.77 -3.73
N ASP A 187 3.26 -19.97 -4.20
CA ASP A 187 2.06 -19.78 -3.38
C ASP A 187 2.13 -20.65 -2.12
N ASN A 188 1.71 -20.09 -0.98
CA ASN A 188 1.71 -20.81 0.29
C ASN A 188 0.62 -21.91 0.29
N PRO A 189 1.00 -23.21 0.30
CA PRO A 189 0.00 -24.29 0.37
C PRO A 189 -0.58 -24.45 1.78
N ASN A 190 0.10 -23.91 2.80
CA ASN A 190 -0.24 -24.04 4.20
C ASN A 190 -0.28 -22.64 4.84
N PRO A 191 -1.25 -21.80 4.46
CA PRO A 191 -1.49 -20.55 5.17
C PRO A 191 -1.73 -20.92 6.64
N GLY A 192 -0.90 -20.38 7.54
CA GLY A 192 -1.19 -20.46 8.96
C GLY A 192 -2.60 -19.91 9.27
N PRO A 193 -3.18 -20.25 10.43
CA PRO A 193 -4.46 -19.68 10.86
C PRO A 193 -4.47 -18.13 10.83
#